data_AF-A0A0R2QBX4-F1
#
_entry.id   AF-A0A0R2QBX4-F1
#
_cell.length_a   1.000
_cell.length_b   1.000
_cell.length_c   1.000
_cell.angle_alpha   90.00
_cell.angle_beta   90.00
_cell.angle_gamma   90.00
#
_symmetry.space_group_name_H-M   'P 1'
#
loop_
_entity.id
_entity.type
_entity.pdbx_description
1 polymer ?
#
loop_
_entity_poly.entity_id
_entity_poly.type
_entity_poly.pdbx_seq_one_letter_code
_entity_poly.pdbx_strand_id
1 'polypeptide(L)'
;MAKKNQDNSEEVEIRRAPKVLAFALTGAVLGVLLAFGLNLLIPDATRSNANVLGLLLVALGSLGLGLGVVFAIAFDLISSRRTKRAVVNRVSQ
;
A
#
# COMPACT_ATOMS: atom_id res chain seq x y z
N MET A 1 -24.08 -38.99 -36.19
CA MET A 1 -23.03 -38.58 -35.22
C MET A 1 -22.88 -37.08 -35.28
N ALA A 2 -23.38 -36.33 -34.29
CA ALA A 2 -23.26 -34.87 -34.23
C ALA A 2 -22.14 -34.48 -33.25
N LYS A 3 -21.12 -33.77 -33.76
CA LYS A 3 -19.94 -33.33 -32.99
C LYS A 3 -20.35 -32.11 -32.15
N LYS A 4 -20.48 -32.29 -30.83
CA LYS A 4 -20.79 -31.22 -29.87
C LYS A 4 -19.52 -30.37 -29.70
N ASN A 5 -19.52 -29.15 -30.23
CA ASN A 5 -18.46 -28.18 -29.97
C ASN A 5 -18.53 -27.79 -28.49
N GLN A 6 -17.54 -28.21 -27.71
CA GLN A 6 -17.38 -27.79 -26.32
C GLN A 6 -16.73 -26.41 -26.32
N ASP A 7 -17.54 -25.39 -26.09
CA ASP A 7 -17.06 -24.04 -25.79
C ASP A 7 -16.43 -24.05 -24.39
N ASN A 8 -15.11 -24.22 -24.32
CA ASN A 8 -14.36 -24.24 -23.08
C ASN A 8 -14.09 -22.79 -22.64
N SER A 9 -15.12 -22.13 -22.11
CA SER A 9 -15.00 -20.83 -21.44
C SER A 9 -14.32 -21.03 -20.08
N GLU A 10 -13.03 -20.75 -20.01
CA GLU A 10 -12.24 -20.87 -18.78
C GLU A 10 -12.23 -19.50 -18.06
N GLU A 11 -12.90 -19.43 -16.90
CA GLU A 11 -12.97 -18.22 -16.11
C GLU A 11 -11.66 -18.04 -15.31
N VAL A 12 -10.80 -17.12 -15.74
CA VAL A 12 -9.52 -16.83 -15.07
C VAL A 12 -9.66 -15.58 -14.20
N GLU A 13 -9.61 -15.76 -12.88
CA GLU A 13 -9.58 -14.64 -11.93
C GLU A 13 -8.17 -14.07 -11.81
N ILE A 14 -7.88 -12.98 -12.51
CA ILE A 14 -6.64 -12.22 -12.33
C ILE A 14 -6.81 -11.29 -11.13
N ARG A 15 -6.34 -11.72 -9.96
CA ARG A 15 -6.22 -10.85 -8.78
C ARG A 15 -4.97 -9.97 -8.87
N ARG A 16 -5.13 -8.65 -8.79
CA ARG A 16 -3.99 -7.72 -8.66
C ARG A 16 -3.49 -7.74 -7.22
N ALA A 17 -2.19 -7.94 -7.03
CA ALA A 17 -1.58 -7.83 -5.70
C ALA A 17 -1.61 -6.37 -5.20
N PRO A 18 -1.86 -6.14 -3.90
CA PRO A 18 -1.85 -4.81 -3.32
C PRO A 18 -0.45 -4.17 -3.39
N LYS A 19 -0.41 -2.88 -3.68
CA LYS A 19 0.83 -2.09 -3.70
C LYS A 19 1.28 -1.70 -2.29
N VAL A 20 1.51 -2.69 -1.42
CA VAL A 20 1.87 -2.50 -0.01
C VAL A 20 3.12 -1.64 0.14
N LEU A 21 4.16 -1.93 -0.65
CA LEU A 21 5.41 -1.18 -0.60
C LEU A 21 5.22 0.31 -0.90
N ALA A 22 4.40 0.65 -1.90
CA ALA A 22 4.17 2.05 -2.28
C ALA A 22 3.50 2.84 -1.14
N PHE A 23 2.48 2.25 -0.51
CA PHE A 23 1.80 2.87 0.63
C PHE A 23 2.70 2.95 1.88
N ALA A 24 3.46 1.89 2.18
CA ALA A 24 4.42 1.89 3.28
C ALA A 24 5.47 3.01 3.13
N LEU A 25 6.06 3.14 1.93
CA LEU A 25 7.03 4.20 1.64
C LEU A 25 6.40 5.59 1.70
N THR A 26 5.17 5.75 1.19
CA THR A 26 4.45 7.03 1.27
C THR A 26 4.24 7.45 2.72
N GLY A 27 3.79 6.52 3.57
CA GLY A 27 3.63 6.78 5.00
C GLY A 27 4.95 7.08 5.71
N ALA A 28 6.02 6.36 5.39
CA ALA A 28 7.36 6.62 5.93
C ALA A 28 7.86 8.03 5.56
N VAL A 29 7.70 8.43 4.30
CA VAL A 29 8.07 9.77 3.82
C VAL A 29 7.29 10.86 4.56
N LEU A 30 5.97 10.68 4.73
CA LEU A 30 5.15 11.62 5.50
C LEU A 30 5.63 11.71 6.96
N GLY A 31 5.97 10.58 7.58
CA GLY A 31 6.52 10.53 8.94
C GLY A 31 7.85 11.27 9.06
N VAL A 32 8.74 11.12 8.07
CA VAL A 32 10.02 11.85 8.00
C VAL A 32 9.78 13.35 7.86
N LEU A 33 8.90 13.77 6.94
CA LEU A 33 8.56 15.19 6.76
C LEU A 33 7.99 15.81 8.05
N LEU A 34 7.12 15.09 8.76
CA LEU A 34 6.61 15.49 10.06
C LEU A 34 7.72 15.60 11.11
N ALA A 35 8.67 14.66 11.16
CA ALA A 35 9.80 14.70 12.08
C ALA A 35 10.67 15.94 11.87
N PHE A 36 10.98 16.27 10.61
CA PHE A 36 11.68 17.51 10.28
C PHE A 36 10.88 18.75 10.66
N GLY A 37 9.57 18.77 10.35
CA GLY A 37 8.68 19.85 10.73
C GLY A 37 8.71 20.11 12.24
N LEU A 38 8.48 19.08 13.04
CA LEU A 38 8.51 19.20 14.50
C LEU A 38 9.88 19.62 15.02
N ASN A 39 10.97 19.07 14.48
CA ASN A 39 12.32 19.44 14.91
C ASN A 39 12.64 20.92 14.66
N LEU A 40 12.17 21.49 13.53
CA LEU A 40 12.32 22.91 13.21
C LEU A 40 11.50 23.82 14.13
N LEU A 41 10.43 23.30 14.73
CA LEU A 41 9.59 24.04 15.68
C LEU A 41 10.17 24.08 17.09
N ILE A 42 11.21 23.29 17.41
CA ILE A 42 11.83 23.26 18.75
C ILE A 42 12.81 24.43 18.88
N PRO A 43 12.55 25.40 19.79
CA PRO A 43 13.47 26.50 20.05
C PRO A 43 14.79 26.00 20.65
N ASP A 44 15.91 26.65 20.27
CA ASP A 44 17.24 26.27 20.73
C ASP A 44 17.38 26.37 22.26
N ALA A 45 16.73 27.35 22.89
CA ALA A 45 16.73 27.53 24.35
C ALA A 45 16.11 26.34 25.13
N THR A 46 15.25 25.57 24.49
CA THR A 46 14.59 24.38 25.08
C THR A 46 15.08 23.07 24.47
N ARG A 47 16.07 23.12 23.58
CA ARG A 47 16.56 21.94 22.87
C ARG A 47 17.34 21.06 23.83
N SER A 48 16.93 19.80 23.91
CA SER A 48 17.64 18.78 24.69
C SER A 48 19.02 18.49 24.11
N ASN A 49 19.97 18.09 24.95
CA ASN A 49 21.28 17.57 24.52
C ASN A 49 21.18 16.21 23.80
N ALA A 50 20.04 15.53 23.88
CA ALA A 50 19.79 14.28 23.17
C ALA A 50 19.61 14.50 21.66
N ASN A 51 19.86 13.45 20.86
CA ASN A 51 19.60 13.47 19.42
C ASN A 51 18.08 13.41 19.11
N VAL A 52 17.37 14.53 19.35
CA VAL A 52 15.92 14.65 19.20
C VAL A 52 15.47 14.34 17.77
N LEU A 53 16.20 14.83 16.76
CA LEU A 53 15.89 14.55 15.36
C LEU A 53 15.93 13.03 15.08
N GLY A 54 16.99 12.34 15.52
CA GLY A 54 17.11 10.90 15.34
C GLY A 54 15.95 10.12 15.97
N LEU A 55 15.56 10.50 17.18
CA LEU A 55 14.41 9.91 17.87
C LEU A 55 13.10 10.17 17.13
N LEU A 56 12.87 11.39 16.66
CA LEU A 56 11.68 11.75 15.88
C LEU A 56 11.63 10.99 14.55
N LEU A 57 12.75 10.84 13.86
CA LEU A 57 12.85 10.10 12.61
C LEU A 57 12.52 8.62 12.80
N VAL A 58 13.07 7.99 13.85
CA VAL A 58 12.75 6.60 14.15
C VAL A 58 11.29 6.43 14.54
N ALA A 59 10.79 7.28 15.45
CA ALA A 59 9.42 7.19 15.95
C ALA A 59 8.39 7.45 14.85
N LEU A 60 8.47 8.59 14.17
CA LEU A 60 7.48 8.98 13.16
C LEU A 60 7.69 8.26 11.84
N GLY A 61 8.92 7.95 11.45
CA GLY A 61 9.22 7.17 10.25
C GLY A 61 8.68 5.75 10.36
N SER A 62 8.91 5.06 11.47
CA SER A 62 8.38 3.70 11.69
C SER A 62 6.85 3.69 11.85
N LEU A 63 6.29 4.67 12.58
CA LEU A 63 4.84 4.83 12.70
C LEU A 63 4.18 5.09 11.34
N GLY A 64 4.73 6.02 10.56
CA GLY A 64 4.25 6.34 9.22
C GLY A 64 4.32 5.13 8.28
N LEU A 65 5.41 4.37 8.32
CA LEU A 65 5.56 3.13 7.56
C LEU A 65 4.48 2.11 7.93
N GLY A 66 4.27 1.88 9.23
CA GLY A 66 3.25 0.97 9.74
C GLY A 66 1.84 1.38 9.32
N LEU A 67 1.49 2.66 9.47
CA LEU A 67 0.21 3.20 9.02
C LEU A 67 0.03 3.03 7.50
N GLY A 68 1.08 3.28 6.71
CA GLY A 68 1.07 3.03 5.28
C GLY A 68 0.69 1.58 4.93
N VAL A 69 1.31 0.60 5.61
CA VAL A 69 0.95 -0.82 5.43
C VAL A 69 -0.51 -1.08 5.79
N VAL A 70 -0.99 -0.55 6.93
CA VAL A 70 -2.39 -0.69 7.36
C VAL A 70 -3.35 -0.13 6.30
N PHE A 71 -3.06 1.07 5.76
CA PHE A 71 -3.84 1.66 4.68
C PHE A 71 -3.82 0.80 3.42
N ALA A 72 -2.67 0.24 3.04
CA ALA A 72 -2.57 -0.62 1.87
C ALA A 72 -3.51 -1.83 1.96
N ILE A 73 -3.52 -2.48 3.13
CA ILE A 73 -4.36 -3.65 3.38
C ILE A 73 -5.83 -3.24 3.44
N ALA A 74 -6.17 -2.11 4.07
CA ALA A 74 -7.53 -1.62 4.13
C ALA A 74 -8.09 -1.30 2.72
N PHE A 75 -7.30 -0.63 1.87
CA PHE A 75 -7.68 -0.35 0.48
C PHE A 75 -7.84 -1.63 -0.33
N ASP A 76 -6.94 -2.60 -0.16
CA ASP A 76 -7.03 -3.90 -0.82
C ASP A 76 -8.33 -4.64 -0.44
N LEU A 77 -8.65 -4.66 0.86
CA LEU A 77 -9.84 -5.31 1.38
C LEU A 77 -11.14 -4.67 0.88
N ILE A 78 -11.15 -3.34 0.73
CA ILE A 78 -12.29 -2.60 0.17
C ILE A 78 -12.37 -2.82 -1.35
N SER A 79 -11.24 -2.82 -2.05
CA SER A 79 -11.18 -2.97 -3.51
C SER A 79 -11.51 -4.39 -3.97
N SER A 80 -11.12 -5.42 -3.22
CA SER A 80 -11.44 -6.82 -3.51
C SER A 80 -12.95 -7.06 -3.63
N ARG A 81 -13.76 -6.30 -2.88
CA ARG A 81 -15.23 -6.35 -2.97
C ARG A 81 -15.81 -5.84 -4.30
N ARG A 82 -15.01 -5.18 -5.14
CA ARG A 82 -15.44 -4.58 -6.42
C ARG A 82 -14.96 -5.34 -7.66
N THR A 83 -14.36 -6.52 -7.50
CA THR A 83 -13.79 -7.26 -8.62
C THR A 83 -14.87 -7.65 -9.63
N LYS A 84 -14.82 -6.99 -10.80
CA LYS A 84 -15.65 -7.32 -11.96
C LYS A 84 -15.09 -8.59 -12.62
N ARG A 85 -15.92 -9.63 -12.72
CA ARG A 85 -15.61 -10.87 -13.43
C ARG A 85 -15.40 -10.56 -14.92
N ALA A 86 -14.25 -10.91 -15.48
CA ALA A 86 -13.98 -10.83 -16.91
C ALA A 86 -14.11 -12.24 -17.52
N VAL A 87 -15.07 -12.42 -18.43
CA VAL A 87 -15.28 -13.68 -19.15
C VAL A 87 -14.29 -13.72 -20.32
N VAL A 88 -13.41 -14.72 -20.34
CA VAL A 88 -12.44 -14.94 -21.43
C VAL A 88 -12.98 -16.03 -22.36
N ASN A 89 -13.27 -15.67 -23.61
CA ASN A 89 -13.54 -16.66 -24.65
C ASN A 89 -12.22 -17.04 -25.32
N ARG A 90 -11.77 -18.30 -25.13
CA ARG A 90 -10.64 -18.83 -25.91
C ARG A 90 -11.13 -19.15 -27.32
N VAL A 91 -10.67 -18.39 -28.30
CA VAL A 91 -10.80 -18.77 -29.72
C VAL A 91 -9.67 -19.77 -30.03
N SER A 92 -9.99 -21.07 -30.06
CA SER A 92 -9.05 -22.08 -30.56
C SER A 92 -8.93 -21.94 -32.09
N GLN A 93 -7.73 -21.65 -32.57
CA GLN A 93 -7.33 -21.76 -33.98
C GLN A 93 -6.92 -23.20 -34.29
#